data_AF-A0A948GFC0-F1
#
_entry.id   AF-A0A948GFC0-F1
#
_cell.length_a   1.000
_cell.length_b   1.000
_cell.length_c   1.000
_cell.angle_alpha   90.00
_cell.angle_beta   90.00
_cell.angle_gamma   90.00
#
_symmetry.space_group_name_H-M   'P 1'
#
loop_
_entity.id
_entity.type
_entity.pdbx_description
1 polymer ?
#
loop_
_entity_poly.entity_id
_entity_poly.type
_entity_poly.pdbx_seq_one_letter_code
_entity_poly.pdbx_strand_id
1 'polypeptide(L)'
;RVLLFHIGTLPSKDRGKHLKKFFQILVDLEGDMFKDGYYKAFVYLAGPCHLCKECGKDKGISCNHSDRARPSMESCGIDVFQTARNSGFHIETLREETEPRNTFCLMMVD
;
A
#
# COMPACT_ATOMS: atom_id res chain seq x y z
N ARG A 1 6.03 -17.06 0.88
CA ARG A 1 4.81 -16.78 1.71
C ARG A 1 4.32 -15.35 1.44
N VAL A 2 3.08 -14.99 1.79
CA VAL A 2 2.55 -13.62 1.63
C VAL A 2 1.69 -13.23 2.84
N LEU A 3 1.69 -11.96 3.21
CA LEU A 3 0.83 -11.38 4.24
C LEU A 3 -0.01 -10.26 3.61
N LEU A 4 -1.33 -10.35 3.77
CA LEU A 4 -2.26 -9.31 3.33
C LEU A 4 -2.59 -8.40 4.52
N PHE A 5 -2.23 -7.13 4.42
CA PHE A 5 -2.57 -6.10 5.39
C PHE A 5 -3.81 -5.35 4.93
N HIS A 6 -4.72 -5.08 5.86
CA HIS A 6 -5.99 -4.40 5.58
C HIS A 6 -6.22 -3.26 6.58
N ILE A 7 -6.74 -2.15 6.08
CA ILE A 7 -7.33 -1.10 6.89
C ILE A 7 -8.67 -0.66 6.30
N GLY A 8 -9.72 -0.70 7.12
CA GLY A 8 -11.01 -0.09 6.85
C GLY A 8 -11.04 1.34 7.39
N THR A 9 -11.43 2.31 6.58
CA THR A 9 -11.48 3.73 6.98
C THR A 9 -12.83 4.34 6.66
N LEU A 10 -13.44 4.97 7.66
CA LEU A 10 -14.61 5.83 7.46
C LEU A 10 -14.18 7.16 6.80
N PRO A 11 -15.10 7.87 6.12
CA PRO A 11 -14.83 9.20 5.61
C PRO A 11 -14.39 10.13 6.74
N SER A 12 -13.23 10.77 6.58
CA SER A 12 -12.68 11.72 7.54
C SER A 12 -11.68 12.63 6.87
N LYS A 13 -11.55 13.86 7.38
CA LYS A 13 -10.53 14.84 6.94
C LYS A 13 -9.11 14.30 7.14
N ASP A 14 -8.90 13.43 8.13
CA ASP A 14 -7.59 12.85 8.45
C ASP A 14 -7.29 11.53 7.72
N ARG A 15 -8.20 11.05 6.85
CA ARG A 15 -8.06 9.75 6.16
C ARG A 15 -6.73 9.63 5.42
N GLY A 16 -6.33 10.67 4.68
CA GLY A 16 -5.06 10.66 3.94
C GLY A 16 -3.83 10.60 4.86
N LYS A 17 -3.89 11.28 6.02
CA LYS A 17 -2.82 11.25 7.03
C LYS A 17 -2.67 9.86 7.65
N HIS A 18 -3.79 9.23 7.99
CA HIS A 18 -3.79 7.86 8.53
C HIS A 18 -3.27 6.85 7.50
N LEU A 19 -3.68 6.98 6.25
CA LEU A 19 -3.22 6.10 5.18
C LEU A 19 -1.70 6.24 4.93
N LYS A 20 -1.19 7.48 4.90
CA LYS A 20 0.25 7.73 4.76
C LYS A 20 1.04 7.14 5.93
N LYS A 21 0.53 7.26 7.16
CA LYS A 21 1.15 6.65 8.34
C LYS A 21 1.14 5.12 8.26
N PHE A 22 0.04 4.53 7.81
CA PHE A 22 -0.07 3.09 7.62
C PHE A 22 0.97 2.56 6.62
N PHE A 23 1.11 3.22 5.46
CA PHE A 23 2.13 2.85 4.48
C PHE A 23 3.55 2.99 5.02
N GLN A 24 3.82 4.06 5.77
CA GLN A 24 5.13 4.27 6.41
C GLN A 24 5.48 3.10 7.33
N ILE A 25 4.55 2.68 8.19
CA ILE A 25 4.72 1.53 9.08
C ILE A 25 5.01 0.25 8.30
N LEU A 26 4.31 0.00 7.19
CA LEU A 26 4.54 -1.20 6.38
C LEU A 26 5.91 -1.22 5.70
N VAL A 27 6.41 -0.07 5.24
CA VAL A 27 7.76 0.04 4.66
C VAL A 27 8.84 -0.09 5.74
N ASP A 28 8.60 0.42 6.96
CA ASP A 28 9.49 0.19 8.09
C ASP A 28 9.53 -1.31 8.45
N LEU A 29 8.36 -1.96 8.50
CA LEU A 29 8.24 -3.40 8.76
C LEU A 29 8.94 -4.24 7.69
N GLU A 30 8.85 -3.87 6.41
CA GLU A 30 9.61 -4.53 5.33
C GLU A 30 11.12 -4.58 5.66
N GLY A 31 11.68 -3.43 6.07
CA GLY A 31 13.08 -3.32 6.43
C GLY A 31 13.45 -4.11 7.69
N ASP A 32 12.57 -4.19 8.67
CA ASP A 32 12.79 -4.99 9.88
C ASP A 32 12.70 -6.48 9.58
N MET A 33 11.72 -6.92 8.79
CA MET A 33 11.64 -8.30 8.31
C MET A 33 12.88 -8.71 7.52
N PHE A 34 13.41 -7.82 6.67
CA PHE A 34 14.65 -8.08 5.95
C PHE A 34 15.83 -8.35 6.92
N LYS A 35 15.97 -7.54 7.98
CA LYS A 35 17.01 -7.71 9.01
C LYS A 35 16.84 -9.02 9.80
N ASP A 36 15.60 -9.48 9.97
CA ASP A 36 15.26 -10.74 10.65
C ASP A 36 15.47 -11.98 9.76
N GLY A 37 16.02 -11.82 8.55
CA GLY A 37 16.38 -12.93 7.65
C GLY A 37 15.35 -13.23 6.56
N TYR A 38 14.23 -12.50 6.50
CA TYR A 38 13.28 -12.59 5.38
C TYR A 38 13.80 -11.77 4.20
N TYR A 39 14.86 -12.26 3.55
CA TYR A 39 15.61 -11.51 2.53
C TYR A 39 14.80 -11.18 1.26
N LYS A 40 13.64 -11.82 1.02
CA LYS A 40 12.69 -11.44 -0.04
C LYS A 40 11.49 -10.64 0.49
N ALA A 41 11.60 -10.05 1.67
CA ALA A 41 10.59 -9.11 2.18
C ALA A 41 10.42 -7.95 1.19
N PHE A 42 9.20 -7.76 0.68
CA PHE A 42 8.87 -6.66 -0.22
C PHE A 42 7.39 -6.33 -0.15
N VAL A 43 7.04 -5.07 0.12
CA VAL A 43 5.65 -4.63 0.24
C VAL A 43 5.14 -3.95 -1.04
N TYR A 44 3.98 -4.42 -1.50
CA TYR A 44 3.11 -3.71 -2.42
C TYR A 44 2.09 -2.89 -1.62
N LEU A 45 2.06 -1.58 -1.82
CA LEU A 45 1.13 -0.68 -1.14
C LEU A 45 -0.20 -0.59 -1.92
N ALA A 46 -0.99 0.45 -1.67
CA ALA A 46 -2.20 0.75 -2.41
C ALA A 46 -2.19 2.18 -2.95
N GLY A 47 -2.74 2.37 -4.14
CA GLY A 47 -2.87 3.68 -4.75
C GLY A 47 -1.53 4.31 -5.16
N PRO A 48 -1.59 5.55 -5.66
CA PRO A 48 -0.40 6.26 -6.10
C PRO A 48 0.55 6.63 -4.95
N CYS A 49 1.80 6.94 -5.30
CA CYS A 49 2.79 7.43 -4.35
C CYS A 49 2.45 8.84 -3.83
N HIS A 50 2.58 9.06 -2.52
CA HIS A 50 2.29 10.33 -1.84
C HIS A 50 3.49 10.87 -1.02
N LEU A 51 4.71 10.49 -1.40
CA LEU A 51 5.92 10.89 -0.70
C LEU A 51 6.29 12.35 -1.01
N CYS A 52 6.24 12.74 -2.29
CA CYS A 52 6.52 14.10 -2.73
C CYS A 52 5.25 14.96 -2.78
N LYS A 53 5.39 16.28 -2.58
CA LYS A 53 4.34 17.25 -2.95
C LYS A 53 4.22 17.38 -4.47
N GLU A 54 5.35 17.36 -5.17
CA GLU A 54 5.44 17.38 -6.63
C GLU A 54 6.47 16.32 -7.06
N CYS A 55 6.09 15.43 -7.98
CA CYS A 55 6.95 14.32 -8.38
C CYS A 55 7.92 14.75 -9.48
N GLY A 56 9.23 14.60 -9.24
CA GLY A 56 10.25 14.91 -10.24
C GLY A 56 10.28 13.96 -11.44
N LYS A 57 9.68 12.76 -11.32
CA LYS A 57 9.68 11.73 -12.38
C LYS A 57 9.09 12.24 -13.69
N ASP A 58 8.04 13.05 -13.63
CA ASP A 58 7.38 13.61 -14.82
C ASP A 58 8.29 14.59 -15.58
N LYS A 59 9.32 15.12 -14.91
CA LYS A 59 10.35 16.00 -15.48
C LYS A 59 11.66 15.26 -15.80
N GLY A 60 11.64 13.91 -15.79
CA GLY A 60 12.83 13.09 -15.99
C GLY A 60 13.81 13.07 -14.80
N ILE A 61 13.41 13.61 -13.65
CA ILE A 61 14.25 13.63 -12.44
C ILE A 61 14.06 12.31 -11.67
N SER A 62 15.16 11.74 -11.19
CA SER A 62 15.14 10.53 -10.37
C SER A 62 14.33 10.71 -9.08
N CYS A 63 13.77 9.62 -8.56
CA CYS A 63 13.00 9.67 -7.31
C CYS A 63 13.96 9.86 -6.12
N ASN A 64 13.76 10.94 -5.36
CA ASN A 64 14.54 11.23 -4.16
C ASN A 64 14.13 10.41 -2.92
N HIS A 65 13.13 9.53 -3.06
CA HIS A 65 12.65 8.61 -2.03
C HIS A 65 12.64 7.17 -2.55
N SER A 66 13.63 6.79 -3.35
CA SER A 66 13.72 5.45 -3.95
C SER A 66 13.78 4.32 -2.92
N ASP A 67 14.31 4.60 -1.73
CA ASP A 67 14.34 3.71 -0.57
C ASP A 67 12.94 3.44 0.00
N ARG A 68 12.02 4.40 -0.12
CA ARG A 68 10.68 4.34 0.49
C ARG A 68 9.55 4.12 -0.50
N ALA A 69 9.74 4.51 -1.77
CA ALA A 69 8.74 4.37 -2.80
C ALA A 69 8.48 2.89 -3.07
N ARG A 70 7.20 2.51 -3.08
CA ARG A 70 6.76 1.15 -3.42
C ARG A 70 5.66 1.20 -4.47
N PRO A 71 5.62 0.24 -5.40
CA PRO A 71 4.48 0.10 -6.28
C PRO A 71 3.24 -0.29 -5.48
N SER A 72 2.07 0.02 -6.01
CA SER A 72 0.82 -0.52 -5.47
C SER A 72 0.50 -1.88 -6.05
N MET A 73 -0.33 -2.65 -5.35
CA MET A 73 -0.82 -3.94 -5.82
C MET A 73 -1.40 -3.82 -7.25
N GLU A 74 -2.30 -2.87 -7.46
CA GLU A 74 -2.96 -2.68 -8.75
C GLU A 74 -2.01 -2.18 -9.85
N SER A 75 -0.97 -1.41 -9.52
CA SER A 75 0.03 -0.97 -10.51
C SER A 75 0.87 -2.12 -11.06
N CYS A 76 0.93 -3.26 -10.34
CA CYS A 76 1.61 -4.48 -10.76
C CYS A 76 0.65 -5.53 -11.36
N GLY A 77 -0.60 -5.16 -11.65
CA GLY A 77 -1.58 -6.07 -12.25
C GLY A 77 -2.16 -7.10 -11.27
N ILE A 78 -1.99 -6.91 -9.96
CA ILE A 78 -2.61 -7.79 -8.96
C ILE A 78 -4.09 -7.43 -8.87
N ASP A 79 -4.95 -8.43 -9.04
CA ASP A 79 -6.39 -8.30 -8.78
C ASP A 79 -6.63 -8.19 -7.27
N VAL A 80 -6.74 -6.95 -6.78
CA VAL A 80 -6.94 -6.65 -5.35
C VAL A 80 -8.27 -7.21 -4.84
N PHE A 81 -9.33 -7.18 -5.67
CA PHE A 81 -10.65 -7.65 -5.26
C PHE A 81 -10.66 -9.16 -5.10
N GLN A 82 -10.15 -9.89 -6.08
CA GLN A 82 -10.04 -11.35 -5.99
C GLN A 82 -9.10 -11.76 -4.86
N THR A 83 -7.98 -11.05 -4.67
CA THR A 83 -7.03 -11.32 -3.59
C THR A 83 -7.67 -11.13 -2.21
N ALA A 84 -8.43 -10.05 -2.01
CA ALA A 84 -9.15 -9.77 -0.78
C ALA A 84 -10.23 -10.83 -0.51
N ARG A 85 -11.02 -11.21 -1.53
CA ARG A 85 -12.06 -12.25 -1.45
C ARG A 85 -11.48 -13.62 -1.09
N ASN A 86 -10.36 -13.99 -1.71
CA ASN A 86 -9.61 -15.21 -1.35
C ASN A 86 -9.12 -15.21 0.10
N SER A 87 -9.00 -14.03 0.71
CA SER A 87 -8.58 -13.83 2.11
C SER A 87 -9.78 -13.58 3.05
N GLY A 88 -11.01 -13.85 2.62
CA GLY A 88 -12.23 -13.75 3.43
C GLY A 88 -12.89 -12.37 3.49
N PHE A 89 -12.38 -11.38 2.75
CA PHE A 89 -12.96 -10.04 2.70
C PHE A 89 -14.01 -9.93 1.59
N HIS A 90 -15.22 -9.50 1.95
CA HIS A 90 -16.29 -9.22 0.99
C HIS A 90 -16.35 -7.73 0.73
N ILE A 91 -15.71 -7.28 -0.35
CA ILE A 91 -15.59 -5.85 -0.70
C ILE A 91 -16.21 -5.57 -2.06
N GLU A 92 -16.75 -4.35 -2.18
CA GLU A 92 -17.35 -3.82 -3.41
C GLU A 92 -16.76 -2.45 -3.74
N THR A 93 -16.95 -2.02 -4.99
CA THR A 93 -16.58 -0.67 -5.42
C THR A 93 -17.46 0.36 -4.73
N LEU A 94 -16.85 1.46 -4.26
CA LEU A 94 -17.58 2.58 -3.67
C LEU A 94 -18.35 3.33 -4.76
N ARG A 95 -19.56 3.78 -4.44
CA ARG A 95 -20.41 4.66 -5.25
C ARG A 95 -20.38 6.09 -4.75
N GLU A 96 -20.24 6.28 -3.44
CA GLU A 96 -20.26 7.57 -2.76
C GLU A 96 -18.99 7.77 -1.90
N GLU A 97 -18.54 9.02 -1.75
CA GLU A 97 -17.38 9.34 -0.93
C GLU A 97 -17.59 9.08 0.58
N THR A 98 -18.86 8.96 0.98
CA THR A 98 -19.31 8.69 2.35
C THR A 98 -19.20 7.22 2.73
N GLU A 99 -18.88 6.33 1.78
CA GLU A 99 -18.76 4.91 2.06
C GLU A 99 -17.41 4.55 2.71
N PRO A 100 -17.38 3.52 3.58
CA PRO A 100 -16.14 3.03 4.16
C PRO A 100 -15.20 2.50 3.08
N ARG A 101 -13.96 3.00 3.06
CA ARG A 101 -12.94 2.53 2.13
C ARG A 101 -12.13 1.40 2.74
N ASN A 102 -12.06 0.27 2.03
CA ASN A 102 -11.14 -0.81 2.32
C ASN A 102 -9.84 -0.61 1.54
N THR A 103 -8.70 -0.61 2.23
CA THR A 103 -7.38 -0.53 1.61
C THR A 103 -6.57 -1.75 1.95
N PHE A 104 -5.94 -2.36 0.93
CA PHE A 104 -5.15 -3.58 1.06
C PHE A 104 -3.72 -3.34 0.61
N CYS A 105 -2.75 -3.89 1.35
CA CYS A 105 -1.34 -3.92 0.98
C CYS A 105 -0.84 -5.36 1.14
N LEU A 106 0.12 -5.77 0.32
CA LEU A 106 0.60 -7.15 0.28
C LEU A 106 2.10 -7.19 0.52
N MET A 107 2.51 -7.85 1.61
CA MET A 107 3.91 -8.13 1.90
C MET A 107 4.26 -9.51 1.38
N MET A 108 5.20 -9.55 0.44
CA MET A 108 5.89 -10.78 0.06
C MET A 108 6.84 -11.16 1.19
N VAL A 109 6.84 -12.43 1.58
CA VAL A 109 7.70 -12.95 2.65
C VAL A 109 8.21 -14.30 2.19
N ASP A 110 9.45 -14.40 1.72
CA ASP A 110 10.02 -15.68 1.27
C ASP A 110 11.51 -15.79 1.60
#